data_AF-A0A8J8MQX3-F1
#
_entry.id   AF-A0A8J8MQX3-F1
#
_cell.length_a   1.000
_cell.length_b   1.000
_cell.length_c   1.000
_cell.angle_alpha   90.00
_cell.angle_beta   90.00
_cell.angle_gamma   90.00
#
_symmetry.space_group_name_H-M   'P 1'
#
loop_
_entity.id
_entity.type
_entity.pdbx_description
1 polymer ?
#
loop_
_entity_poly.entity_id
_entity_poly.type
_entity_poly.pdbx_seq_one_letter_code
_entity_poly.pdbx_strand_id
1 'polypeptide(L)' 'MKRNALMAITALTLVATISACGNTRSQRVATGALGGAVAGQVVADEPIAGALIGGGIGAVN' A
#
# COMPACT_ATOMS: atom_id res chain seq x y z
N MET A 1 0.17 18.98 9.84
CA MET A 1 -1.08 18.34 9.35
C MET A 1 -1.14 18.18 7.82
N LYS A 2 -0.85 19.21 7.00
CA LYS A 2 -0.95 19.13 5.52
C LYS A 2 0.05 18.18 4.82
N ARG A 3 1.23 17.92 5.42
CA ARG A 3 2.27 17.03 4.86
C ARG A 3 1.91 15.54 4.88
N ASN A 4 1.19 15.07 5.91
CA ASN A 4 0.81 13.66 6.03
C ASN A 4 -0.26 13.25 5.00
N ALA A 5 -1.21 14.14 4.71
CA ALA A 5 -2.23 13.87 3.69
C ALA A 5 -1.61 13.78 2.30
N LEU A 6 -0.64 14.64 1.98
CA LEU A 6 0.06 14.60 0.71
C LEU A 6 0.83 13.28 0.55
N MET A 7 1.56 12.85 1.58
CA MET A 7 2.28 11.57 1.63
C MET A 7 1.33 10.36 1.49
N ALA A 8 0.18 10.40 2.14
CA ALA A 8 -0.82 9.34 2.07
C ALA A 8 -1.40 9.22 0.65
N ILE A 9 -1.64 10.34 -0.04
CA ILE A 9 -2.15 10.36 -1.43
C ILE A 9 -1.08 9.85 -2.41
N THR A 10 0.20 10.22 -2.24
CA THR A 10 1.28 9.65 -3.06
C THR A 10 1.47 8.17 -2.82
N ALA A 11 1.38 7.70 -1.56
CA ALA A 11 1.46 6.29 -1.23
C ALA A 11 0.29 5.49 -1.84
N LEU A 12 -0.93 6.03 -1.80
CA LEU A 12 -2.10 5.39 -2.41
C LEU A 12 -1.99 5.31 -3.94
N THR A 13 -1.51 6.36 -4.60
CA THR A 13 -1.33 6.39 -6.06
C THR A 13 -0.18 5.50 -6.51
N LEU A 14 0.91 5.40 -5.73
CA LEU A 14 1.98 4.43 -5.94
C LEU A 14 1.48 2.99 -5.75
N VAL A 15 0.71 2.70 -4.71
CA VAL A 15 0.13 1.36 -4.51
C VAL A 15 -0.84 1.00 -5.63
N ALA A 16 -1.68 1.93 -6.08
CA ALA A 16 -2.61 1.70 -7.19
C ALA A 16 -1.88 1.46 -8.53
N THR A 17 -0.79 2.19 -8.80
CA THR A 17 0.03 2.02 -10.01
C THR A 17 0.91 0.77 -9.96
N ILE A 18 1.45 0.41 -8.80
CA ILE A 18 2.23 -0.82 -8.61
C ILE A 18 1.31 -2.05 -8.61
N SER A 19 0.09 -1.92 -8.09
CA SER A 19 -0.96 -2.94 -8.23
C SER A 19 -1.39 -3.12 -9.69
N ALA A 20 -1.26 -2.10 -10.55
CA ALA A 20 -1.46 -2.29 -11.99
C ALA A 20 -0.33 -3.11 -12.65
N CYS A 21 0.85 -3.24 -12.00
CA CYS A 21 1.99 -4.00 -12.49
C CYS A 21 1.91 -5.51 -12.20
N GLY A 22 0.84 -5.98 -11.55
CA GLY A 22 0.57 -7.41 -11.32
C GLY A 22 -0.46 -7.96 -12.30
N ASN A 23 -0.08 -8.98 -13.08
CA ASN A 23 -0.99 -9.65 -14.03
C ASN A 23 -2.02 -10.54 -13.31
N THR A 24 -1.72 -10.95 -12.07
CA THR A 24 -2.58 -11.82 -11.26
C THR A 24 -2.94 -11.15 -9.94
N ARG A 25 -4.13 -11.47 -9.42
CA ARG A 25 -4.62 -10.96 -8.12
C ARG A 25 -3.61 -11.21 -6.99
N SER A 26 -2.90 -12.35 -7.00
CA SER A 26 -1.88 -12.66 -6.00
C SER A 26 -0.67 -11.73 -6.05
N GLN A 27 -0.23 -11.30 -7.23
CA GLN A 27 0.85 -10.31 -7.37
C GLN A 27 0.43 -8.95 -6.83
N ARG A 28 -0.82 -8.54 -7.07
CA ARG A 28 -1.37 -7.25 -6.59
C ARG A 28 -1.50 -7.22 -5.07
N VAL A 29 -1.95 -8.33 -4.48
CA VAL A 29 -1.97 -8.51 -3.03
C VAL A 29 -0.56 -8.48 -2.45
N ALA A 30 0.39 -9.18 -3.08
CA ALA A 30 1.76 -9.23 -2.59
C ALA A 30 2.45 -7.86 -2.66
N THR A 31 2.33 -7.15 -3.77
CA THR A 31 2.92 -5.80 -3.91
C THR A 31 2.20 -4.77 -3.05
N GLY A 32 0.87 -4.86 -2.94
CA GLY A 32 0.08 -4.04 -2.03
C GLY A 32 0.47 -4.27 -0.57
N ALA A 33 0.68 -5.51 -0.16
CA ALA A 33 1.11 -5.85 1.20
C ALA A 33 2.52 -5.35 1.49
N LEU A 34 3.45 -5.50 0.55
CA LEU A 34 4.82 -5.00 0.72
C LEU A 34 4.87 -3.47 0.77
N GLY A 35 4.19 -2.77 -0.14
CA GLY A 35 4.12 -1.31 -0.15
C GLY A 35 3.37 -0.76 1.06
N GLY A 36 2.29 -1.42 1.46
CA GLY A 36 1.53 -1.11 2.66
C GLY A 36 2.33 -1.31 3.94
N ALA A 37 3.14 -2.37 4.03
CA ALA A 37 3.99 -2.63 5.20
C ALA A 37 5.02 -1.51 5.41
N VAL A 38 5.69 -1.11 4.32
CA VAL A 38 6.67 -0.02 4.35
C VAL A 38 5.99 1.30 4.71
N ALA A 39 4.83 1.59 4.12
CA ALA A 39 4.06 2.79 4.45
C ALA A 39 3.56 2.78 5.91
N GLY A 40 3.07 1.65 6.42
CA GLY A 40 2.61 1.50 7.79
C GLY A 40 3.72 1.64 8.83
N GLN A 41 4.90 1.10 8.53
CA GLN A 41 6.09 1.30 9.35
C GLN A 41 6.51 2.78 9.39
N VAL A 42 6.57 3.46 8.24
CA VAL A 42 7.02 4.86 8.18
C VAL A 42 6.00 5.83 8.80
N VAL A 43 4.71 5.54 8.69
CA VAL A 43 3.64 6.44 9.14
C VAL A 43 3.24 6.22 10.59
N ALA A 44 3.21 4.96 11.04
CA ALA A 44 2.62 4.59 12.32
C ALA A 44 3.47 3.59 13.13
N ASP A 45 4.70 3.28 12.69
CA ASP A 45 5.55 2.21 13.26
C ASP A 45 4.87 0.82 13.26
N GLU A 46 3.84 0.66 12.43
CA GLU A 46 2.95 -0.50 12.46
C GLU A 46 2.96 -1.23 11.11
N PRO A 47 4.00 -2.05 10.83
CA PRO A 47 4.17 -2.70 9.53
C PRO A 47 3.09 -3.73 9.23
N ILE A 48 2.58 -4.45 10.25
CA ILE A 48 1.59 -5.51 10.06
C ILE A 48 0.24 -4.92 9.64
N ALA A 49 -0.19 -3.85 10.30
CA ALA A 49 -1.42 -3.14 9.93
C ALA A 49 -1.30 -2.53 8.53
N GLY A 50 -0.15 -1.93 8.22
CA GLY A 50 0.14 -1.41 6.88
C GLY A 50 0.09 -2.50 5.80
N ALA A 51 0.66 -3.67 6.06
CA ALA A 51 0.66 -4.80 5.15
C ALA A 51 -0.74 -5.34 4.87
N LEU A 52 -1.55 -5.47 5.93
CA LEU A 52 -2.94 -5.94 5.82
C LEU A 52 -3.80 -4.96 5.02
N ILE A 53 -3.67 -3.67 5.28
CA ILE A 53 -4.42 -2.63 4.56
C ILE A 53 -3.96 -2.57 3.10
N GLY A 54 -2.65 -2.50 2.84
CA GLY A 54 -2.12 -2.43 1.48
C GLY A 54 -2.39 -3.70 0.66
N GLY A 55 -2.27 -4.88 1.28
CA GLY A 55 -2.58 -6.16 0.64
C GLY A 55 -4.07 -6.34 0.39
N GLY A 56 -4.91 -5.89 1.32
CA GLY A 56 -6.36 -5.86 1.16
C GLY A 56 -6.80 -4.95 0.02
N ILE A 57 -6.23 -3.75 -0.08
CA ILE A 57 -6.46 -2.81 -1.19
C ILE A 57 -5.95 -3.39 -2.52
N GLY A 58 -4.79 -4.06 -2.50
CA GLY A 58 -4.26 -4.77 -3.68
C GLY A 58 -5.10 -5.97 -4.13
N ALA A 59 -5.92 -6.56 -3.23
CA ALA A 59 -6.83 -7.65 -3.58
C ALA A 59 -8.06 -7.20 -4.36
N VAL A 60 -8.50 -5.96 -4.10
CA VAL A 60 -9.73 -5.39 -4.68
C VAL A 60 -9.48 -4.60 -5.96
N ASN A 61 -8.22 -4.25 -6.26
CA ASN A 61 -7.81 -3.51 -7.45
C ASN A 61 -7.35 -4.42 -8.59
#